data_AF-A0A2M7YSS2-F1
#
_entry.id   AF-A0A2M7YSS2-F1
#
_cell.length_a   1.000
_cell.length_b   1.000
_cell.length_c   1.000
_cell.angle_alpha   90.00
_cell.angle_beta   90.00
_cell.angle_gamma   90.00
#
_symmetry.space_group_name_H-M   'P 1'
#
loop_
_entity.id
_entity.type
_entity.pdbx_description
1 polymer ?
#
loop_
_entity_poly.entity_id
_entity_poly.type
_entity_poly.pdbx_seq_one_letter_code
_entity_poly.pdbx_strand_id
1 'polypeptide(L)'
;MNPSTENTALPDGYAATMRTLIRYAIVMAFVGLLVGVAFQESAKKLPFSEAGAGLHLEAMLPLALVHGHVFTLGVLFPLALAGALVLGLKSGGRTVGPRTQAWLTRGFLPFAALTVALQLFKGYAILLAVRHGNHDMAAVDAAFMGGSQALRAAVYGVFHTGMGVTLGVFLVGLWRSLAKRG
;
A
#
# COMPACT_ATOMS: atom_id res chain seq x y z
N MET A 1 16.26 -0.45 -47.69
CA MET A 1 15.38 0.20 -46.68
C MET A 1 15.97 -0.11 -45.33
N ASN A 2 16.63 0.86 -44.69
CA ASN A 2 17.08 0.68 -43.31
C ASN A 2 15.83 0.70 -42.42
N PRO A 3 15.58 -0.33 -41.58
CA PRO A 3 14.66 -0.15 -40.48
C PRO A 3 15.25 0.98 -39.65
N SER A 4 14.61 2.16 -39.72
CA SER A 4 14.89 3.25 -38.80
C SER A 4 14.93 2.63 -37.41
N THR A 5 16.01 2.85 -36.68
CA THR A 5 16.13 2.56 -35.25
C THR A 5 15.00 3.29 -34.55
N GLU A 6 13.84 2.65 -34.54
CA GLU A 6 12.61 3.18 -34.00
C GLU A 6 12.90 3.40 -32.53
N ASN A 7 12.85 4.65 -32.13
CA ASN A 7 13.36 5.10 -30.85
C ASN A 7 12.55 4.39 -29.76
N THR A 8 13.08 3.27 -29.23
CA THR A 8 12.43 2.42 -28.21
C THR A 8 12.35 3.10 -26.85
N ALA A 9 12.76 4.37 -26.77
CA ALA A 9 12.68 5.17 -25.58
C ALA A 9 11.22 5.38 -25.16
N LEU A 10 10.95 5.11 -23.88
CA LEU A 10 9.66 5.47 -23.28
C LEU A 10 9.49 7.00 -23.29
N PRO A 11 8.25 7.51 -23.43
CA PRO A 11 7.98 8.93 -23.24
C PRO A 11 8.52 9.42 -21.88
N ASP A 12 9.13 10.61 -21.84
CA ASP A 12 9.85 11.10 -20.65
C ASP A 12 9.02 11.05 -19.36
N GLY A 13 7.73 11.40 -19.45
CA GLY A 13 6.81 11.33 -18.31
C GLY A 13 6.66 9.89 -17.78
N TYR A 14 6.56 8.91 -18.67
CA TYR A 14 6.47 7.50 -18.28
C TYR A 14 7.76 7.04 -17.63
N ALA A 15 8.92 7.38 -18.20
CA ALA A 15 10.21 7.02 -17.63
C ALA A 15 10.38 7.55 -16.19
N ALA A 16 10.00 8.81 -15.95
CA ALA A 16 10.04 9.42 -14.62
C ALA A 16 9.05 8.75 -13.63
N THR A 17 7.81 8.50 -14.08
CA THR A 17 6.77 7.84 -13.27
C THR A 17 7.17 6.40 -12.91
N MET A 18 7.62 5.62 -13.89
CA MET A 18 8.09 4.26 -13.68
C MET A 18 9.29 4.21 -12.73
N ARG A 19 10.27 5.10 -12.91
CA ARG A 19 11.41 5.20 -11.99
C ARG A 19 10.96 5.44 -10.55
N THR A 20 9.96 6.30 -10.35
CA THR A 20 9.38 6.58 -9.03
C THR A 20 8.69 5.35 -8.46
N LEU A 21 7.84 4.67 -9.24
CA LEU A 21 7.12 3.47 -8.81
C LEU A 21 8.08 2.32 -8.45
N ILE A 22 9.11 2.09 -9.26
CA ILE A 22 10.11 1.05 -9.02
C ILE A 22 10.95 1.37 -7.78
N ARG A 23 11.42 2.62 -7.63
CA ARG A 23 12.17 3.03 -6.43
C ARG A 23 11.33 2.88 -5.18
N TYR A 24 10.06 3.29 -5.23
CA TYR A 24 9.13 3.10 -4.14
C TYR A 24 8.96 1.62 -3.80
N ALA A 25 8.74 0.75 -4.80
CA ALA A 25 8.61 -0.69 -4.60
C ALA A 25 9.87 -1.32 -3.97
N ILE A 26 11.06 -0.90 -4.39
CA ILE A 26 12.33 -1.34 -3.80
C ILE A 26 12.41 -0.93 -2.32
N VAL A 27 12.12 0.35 -2.01
CA VAL A 27 12.12 0.83 -0.62
C VAL A 27 11.10 0.05 0.22
N MET A 28 9.89 -0.14 -0.30
CA MET A 28 8.83 -0.87 0.41
C MET A 28 9.14 -2.35 0.57
N ALA A 29 9.92 -2.96 -0.33
CA ALA A 29 10.41 -4.33 -0.15
C ALA A 29 11.35 -4.42 1.06
N PHE A 30 12.29 -3.48 1.22
CA PHE A 30 13.12 -3.40 2.43
C PHE A 30 12.28 -3.15 3.68
N VAL A 31 11.32 -2.24 3.63
CA VAL A 31 10.38 -2.01 4.74
C VAL A 31 9.60 -3.29 5.06
N GLY A 32 9.15 -4.05 4.06
CA GLY A 32 8.42 -5.30 4.24
C GLY A 32 9.26 -6.36 4.96
N LEU A 33 10.54 -6.48 4.59
CA LEU A 33 11.48 -7.35 5.31
C LEU A 33 11.65 -6.92 6.77
N LEU A 34 11.87 -5.62 7.02
CA LEU A 34 12.01 -5.09 8.38
C LEU A 34 10.74 -5.31 9.22
N VAL A 35 9.56 -5.09 8.64
CA VAL A 35 8.27 -5.37 9.29
C VAL A 35 8.11 -6.85 9.57
N GLY A 36 8.54 -7.74 8.66
CA GLY A 36 8.51 -9.18 8.86
C GLY A 36 9.39 -9.63 10.03
N VAL A 37 10.62 -9.13 10.10
CA VAL A 37 11.54 -9.39 11.22
C VAL A 37 10.96 -8.84 12.52
N ALA A 38 10.47 -7.60 12.51
CA ALA A 38 9.89 -6.98 13.70
C ALA A 38 8.63 -7.74 14.20
N PHE A 39 7.82 -8.27 13.29
CA PHE A 39 6.70 -9.15 13.62
C PHE A 39 7.18 -10.45 14.27
N GLN A 40 8.17 -11.14 13.69
CA GLN A 40 8.72 -12.37 14.26
C GLN A 40 9.30 -12.15 15.67
N GLU A 41 10.06 -11.07 15.87
CA GLU A 41 10.60 -10.73 17.19
C GLU A 41 9.52 -10.29 18.18
N SER A 42 8.43 -9.71 17.69
CA SER A 42 7.28 -9.35 18.50
C SER A 42 6.46 -10.57 18.93
N ALA A 43 6.24 -11.53 18.03
CA ALA A 43 5.51 -12.76 18.35
C ALA A 43 6.17 -13.55 19.49
N LYS A 44 7.51 -13.53 19.58
CA LYS A 44 8.26 -14.22 20.64
C LYS A 44 8.01 -13.70 22.05
N LYS A 45 7.58 -12.43 22.21
CA LYS A 45 7.38 -11.82 23.55
C LYS A 45 5.92 -11.78 23.99
N LEU A 46 5.09 -12.67 23.49
CA LEU A 46 3.76 -12.96 24.06
C LEU A 46 3.63 -14.49 24.14
N PRO A 47 4.21 -15.14 25.16
CA PRO A 47 4.18 -16.60 25.25
C PRO A 47 2.75 -17.13 25.47
N PHE A 48 2.48 -18.35 25.02
CA PHE A 48 1.18 -19.01 25.18
C PHE A 48 0.77 -19.23 26.66
N SER A 49 1.74 -19.16 27.59
CA SER A 49 1.46 -19.17 29.03
C SER A 49 0.83 -17.88 29.54
N GLU A 50 1.02 -16.75 28.85
CA GLU A 50 0.50 -15.43 29.21
C GLU A 50 -0.79 -15.09 28.44
N ALA A 51 -0.95 -15.63 27.24
CA ALA A 51 -2.17 -15.48 26.44
C ALA A 51 -2.57 -16.83 25.83
N GLY A 52 -3.80 -17.27 26.13
CA GLY A 52 -4.37 -18.45 25.49
C GLY A 52 -4.34 -18.33 23.95
N ALA A 53 -4.32 -19.47 23.25
CA ALA A 53 -4.08 -19.52 21.80
C ALA A 53 -4.97 -18.57 20.97
N GLY A 54 -6.25 -18.41 21.34
CA GLY A 54 -7.17 -17.49 20.67
C GLY A 54 -6.72 -16.03 20.79
N LEU A 55 -6.46 -15.56 22.00
CA LEU A 55 -6.00 -14.19 22.23
C LEU A 55 -4.63 -13.92 21.60
N HIS A 56 -3.73 -14.90 21.66
CA HIS A 56 -2.43 -14.82 21.01
C HIS A 56 -2.59 -14.60 19.49
N LEU A 57 -3.47 -15.36 18.84
CA LEU A 57 -3.77 -15.19 17.42
C LEU A 57 -4.37 -13.81 17.13
N GLU A 58 -5.37 -13.38 17.90
CA GLU A 58 -6.04 -12.07 17.72
C GLU A 58 -5.08 -10.88 17.90
N ALA A 59 -4.14 -10.97 18.85
CA ALA A 59 -3.14 -9.94 19.09
C ALA A 59 -2.10 -9.87 17.96
N MET A 60 -1.77 -11.01 17.34
CA MET A 60 -0.73 -11.11 16.31
C MET A 60 -1.23 -10.87 14.89
N LEU A 61 -2.49 -11.21 14.61
CA LEU A 61 -3.07 -11.14 13.28
C LEU A 61 -2.93 -9.76 12.61
N PRO A 62 -3.17 -8.62 13.30
CA PRO A 62 -2.98 -7.30 12.68
C PRO A 62 -1.56 -7.06 12.18
N LEU A 63 -0.53 -7.44 12.95
CA LEU A 63 0.87 -7.25 12.53
C LEU A 63 1.26 -8.17 11.37
N ALA A 64 0.76 -9.41 11.36
CA ALA A 64 0.93 -10.32 10.23
C ALA A 64 0.28 -9.76 8.95
N LEU A 65 -0.92 -9.19 9.06
CA LEU A 65 -1.61 -8.53 7.94
C LEU A 65 -0.83 -7.31 7.44
N VAL A 66 -0.20 -6.53 8.32
CA VAL A 66 0.62 -5.38 7.90
C VAL A 66 1.74 -5.83 6.98
N HIS A 67 2.45 -6.92 7.31
CA HIS A 67 3.50 -7.45 6.44
C HIS A 67 2.97 -7.78 5.03
N GLY A 68 1.82 -8.46 4.95
CA GLY A 68 1.14 -8.73 3.68
C GLY A 68 0.77 -7.45 2.91
N HIS A 69 0.24 -6.44 3.60
CA HIS A 69 -0.13 -5.15 2.99
C HIS A 69 1.07 -4.35 2.49
N VAL A 70 2.21 -4.40 3.19
CA VAL A 70 3.45 -3.77 2.74
C VAL A 70 3.87 -4.35 1.38
N PHE A 71 3.82 -5.68 1.21
CA PHE A 71 4.17 -6.29 -0.07
C PHE A 71 3.13 -6.03 -1.15
N THR A 72 1.83 -6.19 -0.86
CA THR A 72 0.80 -6.02 -1.89
C THR A 72 0.66 -4.56 -2.33
N LEU A 73 0.47 -3.63 -1.39
CA LEU A 73 0.26 -2.20 -1.68
C LEU A 73 1.58 -1.46 -1.95
N GLY A 74 2.65 -1.84 -1.27
CA GLY A 74 3.94 -1.17 -1.34
C GLY A 74 4.84 -1.66 -2.47
N VAL A 75 4.71 -2.92 -2.90
CA VAL A 75 5.61 -3.54 -3.89
C VAL A 75 4.84 -3.97 -5.14
N LEU A 76 3.91 -4.91 -5.00
CA LEU A 76 3.26 -5.55 -6.15
C LEU A 76 2.39 -4.57 -6.94
N PHE A 77 1.58 -3.75 -6.27
CA PHE A 77 0.73 -2.75 -6.94
C PHE A 77 1.54 -1.70 -7.71
N PRO A 78 2.55 -1.02 -7.13
CA PRO A 78 3.37 -0.08 -7.88
C PRO A 78 4.05 -0.70 -9.11
N LEU A 79 4.54 -1.94 -9.01
CA LEU A 79 5.11 -2.67 -10.14
C LEU A 79 4.04 -3.00 -11.20
N ALA A 80 2.86 -3.45 -10.78
CA ALA A 80 1.74 -3.72 -11.69
C ALA A 80 1.28 -2.44 -12.41
N LEU A 81 1.21 -1.30 -11.72
CA LEU A 81 0.84 0.00 -12.31
C LEU A 81 1.90 0.51 -13.28
N ALA A 82 3.19 0.32 -12.99
CA ALA A 82 4.28 0.60 -13.92
C ALA A 82 4.18 -0.29 -15.17
N GLY A 83 3.91 -1.59 -14.97
CA GLY A 83 3.67 -2.54 -16.07
C GLY A 83 2.47 -2.14 -16.93
N ALA A 84 1.37 -1.73 -16.30
CA ALA A 84 0.14 -1.31 -16.99
C ALA A 84 0.37 -0.10 -17.91
N LEU A 85 1.20 0.86 -17.51
CA LEU A 85 1.60 1.99 -18.39
C LEU A 85 2.30 1.50 -19.66
N VAL A 86 3.29 0.60 -19.52
CA VAL A 86 4.06 0.06 -20.64
C VAL A 86 3.18 -0.81 -21.54
N LEU A 87 2.40 -1.71 -20.96
CA LEU A 87 1.50 -2.59 -21.70
C LEU A 87 0.41 -1.78 -22.41
N GLY A 88 -0.08 -0.70 -21.80
CA GLY A 88 -1.05 0.19 -22.43
C GLY A 88 -0.50 0.83 -23.71
N LEU A 89 0.74 1.33 -23.66
CA LEU A 89 1.41 1.91 -24.83
C LEU A 89 1.72 0.85 -25.89
N LYS A 90 2.27 -0.31 -25.49
CA LYS A 90 2.58 -1.41 -26.41
C LYS A 90 1.36 -2.00 -27.10
N SER A 91 0.19 -1.90 -26.47
CA SER A 91 -1.10 -2.31 -27.05
C SER A 91 -1.66 -1.30 -28.06
N GLY A 92 -0.90 -0.26 -28.43
CA GLY A 92 -1.33 0.81 -29.33
C GLY A 92 -2.15 1.92 -28.64
N GLY A 93 -2.20 1.93 -27.30
CA GLY A 93 -2.80 3.01 -26.54
C GLY A 93 -1.99 4.30 -26.63
N ARG A 94 -2.65 5.43 -26.34
CA ARG A 94 -1.99 6.74 -26.22
C ARG A 94 -1.26 6.87 -24.90
N THR A 95 -0.38 7.87 -24.78
CA THR A 95 0.22 8.22 -23.49
C THR A 95 -0.84 8.76 -22.53
N VAL A 96 -0.88 8.22 -21.31
CA VAL A 96 -1.63 8.76 -20.19
C VAL A 96 -1.09 10.15 -19.84
N GLY A 97 -1.96 11.13 -19.65
CA GLY A 97 -1.55 12.52 -19.42
C GLY A 97 -0.77 12.74 -18.11
N PRO A 98 0.04 13.81 -18.02
CA PRO A 98 0.91 14.06 -16.87
C PRO A 98 0.13 14.24 -15.55
N ARG A 99 -1.09 14.80 -15.60
CA ARG A 99 -1.95 14.93 -14.42
C ARG A 99 -2.35 13.57 -13.86
N THR A 100 -2.72 12.62 -14.72
CA THR A 100 -3.08 11.26 -14.29
C THR A 100 -1.87 10.49 -13.74
N GLN A 101 -0.69 10.68 -14.33
CA GLN A 101 0.56 10.13 -13.78
C GLN A 101 0.91 10.74 -12.41
N ALA A 102 0.62 12.02 -12.19
CA ALA A 102 0.79 12.66 -10.89
C ALA A 102 -0.16 12.08 -9.83
N TRP A 103 -1.38 11.68 -10.19
CA TRP A 103 -2.29 10.98 -9.26
C TRP A 103 -1.74 9.64 -8.78
N LEU A 104 -0.97 8.92 -9.61
CA LEU A 104 -0.25 7.73 -9.15
C LEU A 104 0.83 8.08 -8.13
N THR A 105 1.73 9.01 -8.48
CA THR A 105 2.96 9.24 -7.71
C THR A 105 2.77 10.11 -6.48
N ARG A 106 1.88 11.11 -6.56
CA ARG A 106 1.59 12.08 -5.49
C ARG A 106 0.26 11.82 -4.79
N GLY A 107 -0.55 10.90 -5.33
CA GLY A 107 -1.81 10.48 -4.73
C GLY A 107 -1.70 9.08 -4.16
N PHE A 108 -1.67 8.07 -5.02
CA PHE A 108 -1.70 6.67 -4.60
C PHE A 108 -0.53 6.30 -3.66
N LEU A 109 0.73 6.62 -4.01
CA LEU A 109 1.87 6.19 -3.17
C LEU A 109 1.85 6.77 -1.74
N PRO A 110 1.61 8.08 -1.52
CA PRO A 110 1.45 8.61 -0.17
C PRO A 110 0.30 7.95 0.61
N PHE A 111 -0.87 7.77 0.00
CA PHE A 111 -2.00 7.13 0.68
C PHE A 111 -1.74 5.65 0.98
N ALA A 112 -1.05 4.92 0.09
CA ALA A 112 -0.63 3.54 0.34
C ALA A 112 0.35 3.48 1.52
N ALA A 113 1.36 4.36 1.56
CA ALA A 113 2.31 4.44 2.66
C ALA A 113 1.64 4.80 4.00
N LEU A 114 0.73 5.78 4.01
CA LEU A 114 -0.03 6.17 5.20
C LEU A 114 -0.99 5.08 5.66
N THR A 115 -1.60 4.33 4.74
CA THR A 115 -2.42 3.16 5.06
C THR A 115 -1.59 2.10 5.78
N VAL A 116 -0.41 1.77 5.26
CA VAL A 116 0.52 0.83 5.90
C VAL A 116 0.95 1.32 7.28
N ALA A 117 1.34 2.59 7.41
CA ALA A 117 1.75 3.17 8.68
C ALA A 117 0.63 3.12 9.73
N LEU A 118 -0.61 3.40 9.33
CA LEU A 118 -1.79 3.32 10.20
C LEU A 118 -2.09 1.89 10.65
N GLN A 119 -1.97 0.91 9.74
CA GLN A 119 -2.12 -0.50 10.10
C GLN A 119 -1.03 -0.95 11.07
N LEU A 120 0.22 -0.52 10.86
CA LEU A 120 1.34 -0.83 11.75
C LEU A 120 1.10 -0.24 13.14
N PHE A 121 0.64 1.02 13.21
CA PHE A 121 0.28 1.67 14.45
C PHE A 121 -0.84 0.93 15.19
N LYS A 122 -1.92 0.55 14.49
CA LYS A 122 -3.00 -0.26 15.09
C LYS A 122 -2.49 -1.61 15.59
N GLY A 123 -1.69 -2.32 14.79
CA GLY A 123 -1.16 -3.62 15.17
C GLY A 123 -0.28 -3.58 16.41
N TYR A 124 0.60 -2.58 16.52
CA TYR A 124 1.41 -2.41 17.73
C TYR A 124 0.59 -1.94 18.93
N ALA A 125 -0.40 -1.06 18.75
CA ALA A 125 -1.27 -0.64 19.84
C ALA A 125 -2.01 -1.86 20.46
N ILE A 126 -2.52 -2.75 19.62
CA ILE A 126 -3.17 -4.00 20.07
C ILE A 126 -2.16 -4.90 20.80
N LEU A 127 -1.02 -5.20 20.18
CA LEU A 127 0.00 -6.06 20.78
C LEU A 127 0.47 -5.53 22.14
N LEU A 128 0.74 -4.23 22.23
CA LEU A 128 1.20 -3.61 23.47
C LEU A 128 0.11 -3.66 24.54
N ALA A 129 -1.16 -3.41 24.20
CA ALA A 129 -2.24 -3.48 25.18
C ALA A 129 -2.36 -4.90 25.78
N VAL A 130 -2.30 -5.94 24.94
CA VAL A 130 -2.36 -7.34 25.39
C VAL A 130 -1.17 -7.70 26.26
N ARG A 131 0.05 -7.25 25.90
CA ARG A 131 1.25 -7.46 26.73
C ARG A 131 1.19 -6.79 28.10
N HIS A 132 0.44 -5.70 28.24
CA HIS A 132 0.24 -5.04 29.52
C HIS A 132 -1.00 -5.58 30.27
N GLY A 133 -1.49 -6.77 29.88
CA GLY A 133 -2.55 -7.49 30.58
C GLY A 133 -3.98 -7.09 30.18
N ASN A 134 -4.16 -6.27 29.14
CA ASN A 134 -5.51 -6.00 28.64
C ASN A 134 -5.92 -7.10 27.65
N HIS A 135 -6.69 -8.06 28.16
CA HIS A 135 -7.19 -9.20 27.39
C HIS A 135 -8.59 -8.96 26.79
N ASP A 136 -9.22 -7.81 27.06
CA ASP A 136 -10.50 -7.41 26.46
C ASP A 136 -10.25 -6.68 25.13
N MET A 137 -10.30 -7.43 24.03
CA MET A 137 -10.04 -6.90 22.69
C MET A 137 -11.05 -5.84 22.25
N ALA A 138 -12.29 -5.87 22.77
CA ALA A 138 -13.27 -4.83 22.50
C ALA A 138 -12.87 -3.53 23.21
N ALA A 139 -12.42 -3.61 24.46
CA ALA A 139 -11.89 -2.45 25.17
C ALA A 139 -10.62 -1.88 24.51
N VAL A 140 -9.71 -2.74 24.04
CA VAL A 140 -8.50 -2.32 23.30
C VAL A 140 -8.87 -1.58 22.01
N ASP A 141 -9.78 -2.13 21.20
CA ASP A 141 -10.22 -1.48 19.95
C ASP A 141 -11.00 -0.19 20.22
N ALA A 142 -11.82 -0.15 21.29
CA ALA A 142 -12.54 1.02 21.72
C ALA A 142 -11.63 2.13 22.27
N ALA A 143 -10.46 1.80 22.83
CA ALA A 143 -9.48 2.77 23.31
C ALA A 143 -8.55 3.30 22.19
N PHE A 144 -8.53 2.66 21.02
CA PHE A 144 -7.69 3.07 19.90
C PHE A 144 -7.93 4.54 19.51
N MET A 145 -6.84 5.30 19.29
CA MET A 145 -6.87 6.75 19.06
C MET A 145 -7.57 7.54 20.19
N GLY A 146 -7.34 7.13 21.44
CA GLY A 146 -7.98 7.76 22.61
C GLY A 146 -9.49 7.53 22.67
N GLY A 147 -9.99 6.53 21.95
CA GLY A 147 -11.39 6.15 21.86
C GLY A 147 -12.30 7.08 21.07
N SER A 148 -11.73 8.03 20.33
CA SER A 148 -12.51 8.88 19.43
C SER A 148 -12.92 8.13 18.16
N GLN A 149 -14.18 7.68 18.12
CA GLN A 149 -14.79 7.06 16.94
C GLN A 149 -14.75 7.96 15.72
N ALA A 150 -14.99 9.27 15.90
CA ALA A 150 -14.96 10.25 14.83
C ALA A 150 -13.56 10.40 14.23
N LEU A 151 -12.52 10.48 15.07
CA LEU A 151 -11.14 10.56 14.60
C LEU A 151 -10.75 9.28 13.84
N ARG A 152 -11.11 8.12 14.39
CA ARG A 152 -10.86 6.82 13.76
C ARG A 152 -11.50 6.74 12.38
N ALA A 153 -12.79 7.06 12.29
CA ALA A 153 -13.53 7.05 11.03
C ALA A 153 -12.95 8.05 10.03
N ALA A 154 -12.59 9.26 10.47
CA ALA A 154 -11.98 10.27 9.60
C ALA A 154 -10.63 9.81 9.04
N VAL A 155 -9.73 9.29 9.90
CA VAL A 155 -8.40 8.87 9.48
C VAL A 155 -8.45 7.67 8.52
N TYR A 156 -9.21 6.62 8.87
CA TYR A 156 -9.40 5.47 7.97
C TYR A 156 -10.10 5.87 6.68
N GLY A 157 -11.15 6.69 6.78
CA GLY A 157 -11.92 7.18 5.64
C GLY A 157 -11.03 7.96 4.67
N VAL A 158 -10.23 8.91 5.15
CA VAL A 158 -9.37 9.74 4.31
C VAL A 158 -8.31 8.91 3.59
N PHE A 159 -7.58 8.03 4.30
CA PHE A 159 -6.49 7.30 3.66
C PHE A 159 -6.99 6.21 2.71
N HIS A 160 -8.02 5.47 3.11
CA HIS A 160 -8.54 4.39 2.27
C HIS A 160 -9.29 4.94 1.05
N THR A 161 -10.14 5.94 1.24
CA THR A 161 -10.86 6.60 0.13
C THR A 161 -9.89 7.36 -0.77
N GLY A 162 -8.90 8.05 -0.20
CA GLY A 162 -7.86 8.73 -0.97
C GLY A 162 -7.10 7.77 -1.88
N MET A 163 -6.67 6.62 -1.36
CA MET A 163 -6.04 5.56 -2.15
C MET A 163 -6.97 5.07 -3.26
N GLY A 164 -8.23 4.79 -2.97
CA GLY A 164 -9.22 4.32 -3.95
C GLY A 164 -9.49 5.35 -5.06
N VAL A 165 -9.68 6.63 -4.71
CA VAL A 165 -9.92 7.72 -5.67
C VAL A 165 -8.72 7.91 -6.58
N THR A 166 -7.51 7.98 -6.01
CA THR A 166 -6.28 8.21 -6.79
C THR A 166 -5.99 7.06 -7.76
N LEU A 167 -6.23 5.82 -7.33
CA LEU A 167 -6.16 4.64 -8.20
C LEU A 167 -7.26 4.67 -9.28
N GLY A 168 -8.50 5.02 -8.93
CA GLY A 168 -9.61 5.13 -9.86
C GLY A 168 -9.36 6.15 -10.97
N VAL A 169 -8.83 7.34 -10.63
CA VAL A 169 -8.44 8.36 -11.61
C VAL A 169 -7.40 7.82 -12.59
N PHE A 170 -6.41 7.06 -12.09
CA PHE A 170 -5.43 6.41 -12.96
C PHE A 170 -6.07 5.38 -13.88
N LEU A 171 -6.87 4.45 -13.36
CA LEU A 171 -7.50 3.38 -14.14
C LEU A 171 -8.43 3.94 -15.23
N VAL A 172 -9.21 4.98 -14.93
CA VAL A 172 -10.03 5.67 -15.94
C VAL A 172 -9.16 6.34 -17.01
N GLY A 173 -8.05 6.97 -16.62
CA GLY A 173 -7.10 7.56 -17.56
C GLY A 173 -6.44 6.52 -18.46
N LEU A 174 -6.04 5.37 -17.91
CA LEU A 174 -5.50 4.24 -18.64
C LEU A 174 -6.53 3.67 -19.62
N TRP A 175 -7.77 3.44 -19.18
CA TRP A 175 -8.87 2.99 -20.04
C TRP A 175 -9.11 3.93 -21.22
N ARG A 176 -9.20 5.25 -20.98
CA ARG A 176 -9.35 6.27 -22.03
C ARG A 176 -8.17 6.33 -22.98
N SER A 177 -6.97 5.96 -22.52
CA SER A 177 -5.79 5.90 -23.36
C SER A 177 -5.84 4.73 -24.35
N LEU A 178 -6.51 3.63 -23.97
CA LEU A 178 -6.69 2.41 -24.76
C LEU A 178 -7.88 2.46 -25.73
N ALA A 179 -8.88 3.30 -25.46
CA ALA A 179 -10.04 3.43 -26.32
C ALA A 179 -9.63 3.88 -27.75
N LYS A 180 -9.93 3.04 -28.76
CA LYS A 180 -9.67 3.31 -30.19
C LYS A 180 -10.36 4.61 -30.63
N ARG A 181 -9.70 5.36 -31.51
CA ARG A 181 -10.38 6.31 -32.38
C ARG A 181 -11.20 5.48 -33.38
N GLY A 182 -12.52 5.52 -33.26
CA GLY A 182 -13.39 5.35 -34.42
C GLY A 182 -13.20 6.52 -35.36
#